data_AF-A0A379A8U3-F1
#
_entry.id   AF-A0A379A8U3-F1
#
_cell.length_a   1.000
_cell.length_b   1.000
_cell.length_c   1.000
_cell.angle_alpha   90.00
_cell.angle_beta   90.00
_cell.angle_gamma   90.00
#
_symmetry.space_group_name_H-M   'P 1'
#
loop_
_entity.id
_entity.type
_entity.pdbx_description
1 polymer ?
#
loop_
_entity_poly.entity_id
_entity_poly.type
_entity_poly.pdbx_seq_one_letter_code
_entity_poly.pdbx_strand_id
1 'polypeptide(L)' 'MASLDNGMSMMDVPTFWQYIVKGAILLLAVWMDTATRRRV' A
#
# COMPACT_ATOMS: atom_id res chain seq x y z
N MET A 1 6.52 1.14 8.80
CA MET A 1 5.59 0.01 8.61
C MET A 1 4.85 -0.37 9.88
N ALA A 2 5.40 -0.11 11.08
CA ALA A 2 4.72 -0.34 12.35
C ALA A 2 3.32 0.29 12.44
N SER A 3 3.11 1.54 12.00
CA SER A 3 1.79 2.19 12.06
C SER A 3 0.74 1.57 11.14
N LEU A 4 1.13 1.07 9.96
CA LEU A 4 0.21 0.43 9.02
C LEU A 4 -0.18 -0.97 9.51
N ASP A 5 0.78 -1.74 10.01
CA ASP A 5 0.53 -3.07 10.60
C ASP A 5 -0.29 -2.95 11.90
N ASN A 6 -0.01 -1.94 12.72
CA ASN A 6 -0.82 -1.63 13.90
C ASN A 6 -2.26 -1.24 13.52
N GLY A 7 -2.45 -0.37 12.52
CA GLY A 7 -3.79 0.02 12.05
C GLY A 7 -4.57 -1.14 11.44
N MET A 8 -3.93 -1.98 10.63
CA MET A 8 -4.57 -3.16 10.03
C MET A 8 -4.90 -4.25 11.06
N SER A 9 -4.05 -4.44 12.07
CA SER A 9 -4.31 -5.36 13.18
C SER A 9 -5.44 -4.89 14.10
N MET A 10 -5.62 -3.57 14.27
CA MET A 10 -6.75 -3.01 15.05
C MET A 10 -8.09 -3.11 14.31
N MET A 11 -8.07 -3.16 12.98
CA MET A 11 -9.26 -3.40 12.15
C MET A 11 -9.59 -4.89 11.98
N ASP A 12 -8.87 -5.78 12.66
CA ASP A 12 -9.01 -7.24 12.57
C ASP A 12 -8.95 -7.76 11.11
N VAL A 13 -8.17 -7.07 10.27
CA VAL A 13 -8.06 -7.41 8.85
C VAL A 13 -7.24 -8.69 8.71
N PRO A 14 -7.75 -9.73 8.02
CA PRO A 14 -7.03 -10.98 7.85
C PRO A 14 -5.66 -10.75 7.22
N THR A 15 -4.63 -11.45 7.71
CA THR A 15 -3.23 -11.32 7.25
C THR A 15 -3.07 -11.49 5.75
N PHE A 16 -3.89 -12.34 5.11
CA PHE A 16 -3.97 -12.47 3.66
C PHE A 16 -4.23 -11.12 2.95
N TRP A 17 -5.22 -10.37 3.44
CA TRP A 17 -5.57 -9.06 2.88
C TRP A 17 -4.52 -8.00 3.19
N GLN A 18 -3.81 -8.10 4.31
CA GLN A 18 -2.72 -7.17 4.62
C GLN A 18 -1.59 -7.22 3.59
N TYR A 19 -1.25 -8.41 3.09
CA TYR A 19 -0.25 -8.55 2.03
C TYR A 19 -0.72 -7.95 0.70
N ILE A 20 -1.99 -8.11 0.35
CA ILE A 20 -2.59 -7.49 -0.83
C ILE A 20 -2.54 -5.96 -0.73
N VAL A 21 -2.93 -5.39 0.42
CA VAL A 21 -2.91 -3.94 0.65
C VAL A 21 -1.49 -3.39 0.56
N LYS A 22 -0.51 -4.05 1.18
CA LYS A 22 0.92 -3.68 1.06
C LYS A 22 1.39 -3.68 -0.40
N GLY A 23 1.03 -4.70 -1.18
CA GLY A 23 1.35 -4.78 -2.61
C GLY A 23 0.67 -3.69 -3.43
N ALA A 24 -0.60 -3.41 -3.17
CA ALA A 24 -1.36 -2.37 -3.87
C ALA A 24 -0.76 -0.97 -3.65
N ILE A 25 -0.34 -0.65 -2.42
CA ILE A 25 0.30 0.63 -2.10
C ILE A 25 1.60 0.82 -2.92
N LEU A 26 2.41 -0.24 -3.04
CA LEU A 26 3.64 -0.19 -3.84
C LEU A 26 3.35 0.03 -5.33
N LEU A 27 2.37 -0.69 -5.87
CA LEU A 27 1.96 -0.51 -7.28
C LEU A 27 1.41 0.89 -7.54
N LEU A 28 0.60 1.44 -6.62
CA LEU A 28 0.08 2.79 -6.72
C LEU A 28 1.19 3.84 -6.64
N ALA A 29 2.19 3.65 -5.77
CA ALA A 29 3.34 4.54 -5.67
C ALA A 29 4.14 4.57 -6.98
N VAL A 30 4.43 3.40 -7.56
CA VAL A 30 5.11 3.29 -8.86
C VAL A 30 4.26 3.89 -9.99
N TRP A 31 2.96 3.63 -10.00
CA TRP A 31 2.07 4.20 -11.00
C TRP A 31 2.04 5.74 -10.93
N MET A 32 1.92 6.31 -9.73
CA MET A 32 1.98 7.76 -9.54
C MET A 32 3.34 8.35 -9.96
N ASP A 33 4.46 7.72 -9.59
CA ASP A 33 5.80 8.16 -10.00
C ASP A 33 5.95 8.15 -11.53
N THR A 34 5.50 7.06 -12.17
CA THR A 34 5.57 6.89 -13.63
C THR A 34 4.63 7.86 -14.37
N ALA A 35 3.41 8.08 -13.85
CA ALA A 35 2.44 9.00 -14.43
C ALA A 35 2.88 10.46 -14.28
N THR A 36 3.55 10.80 -13.18
CA THR A 36 4.07 12.14 -12.91
C THR A 36 5.32 12.42 -13.76
N ARG A 37 6.24 11.46 -13.89
CA ARG A 37 7.42 11.56 -14.78
C ARG A 37 7.10 11.69 -16.27
N ARG A 38 5.90 11.34 -16.72
CA ARG A 38 5.49 11.55 -18.13
C ARG A 38 5.00 12.97 -18.41
N ARG A 39 4.77 13.79 -17.38
CA ARG A 39 4.22 15.14 -17.52
C ARG A 39 5.23 16.26 -17.27
N VAL A 40 6.44 15.94 -16.81
CA VAL A 40 7.61 16.83 -16.70
C VAL A 40 8.68 16.37 -17.68
#